data_AF-A0AAF0T1D4-F1
#
_entry.id   AF-A0AAF0T1D4-F1
#
_cell.length_a   1.000
_cell.length_b   1.000
_cell.length_c   1.000
_cell.angle_alpha   90.00
_cell.angle_beta   90.00
_cell.angle_gamma   90.00
#
_symmetry.space_group_name_H-M   'P 1'
#
loop_
_entity.id
_entity.type
_entity.pdbx_description
1 polymer ?
#
loop_
_entity_poly.entity_id
_entity_poly.type
_entity_poly.pdbx_seq_one_letter_code
_entity_poly.pdbx_strand_id
1 'polypeptide(L)'
;MPGEVYRVQENTGNPVHPSIEEVVSLALDRAADPRPSDHQDSHFDKYVRGAVEYAGEAAVKEAIRLSLTKGVTHRMAGREAFGDDDYVYGIHVGVAAIAYLRELNSDPQIDP
;
A
#
# COMPACT_ATOMS: atom_id res chain seq x y z
N MET A 1 16.05 14.07 -8.91
CA MET A 1 16.09 13.91 -7.44
C MET A 1 16.24 12.43 -7.17
N PRO A 2 17.33 11.96 -6.51
CA PRO A 2 17.40 10.57 -6.10
C PRO A 2 16.21 10.32 -5.17
N GLY A 3 15.37 9.34 -5.54
CA GLY A 3 14.06 9.13 -4.95
C GLY A 3 14.11 9.07 -3.44
N GLU A 4 13.35 9.94 -2.79
CA GLU A 4 13.16 9.89 -1.34
C GLU A 4 12.57 8.52 -1.02
N VAL A 5 13.32 7.72 -0.26
CA VAL A 5 12.89 6.36 0.10
C VAL A 5 11.71 6.47 1.06
N TYR A 6 10.66 5.67 0.87
CA TYR A 6 9.50 5.69 1.76
C TYR A 6 9.94 5.48 3.21
N ARG A 7 9.38 6.28 4.11
CA ARG A 7 9.61 6.20 5.56
C ARG A 7 8.87 5.01 6.15
N VAL A 8 9.31 3.81 5.77
CA VAL A 8 8.93 2.56 6.39
C VAL A 8 10.09 2.03 7.22
N GLN A 9 9.79 1.29 8.29
CA GLN A 9 10.80 0.75 9.20
C GLN A 9 11.90 -0.01 8.47
N GLU A 10 11.58 -0.80 7.46
CA GLU A 10 12.49 -1.65 6.68
C GLU A 10 13.49 -0.83 5.87
N ASN A 11 13.11 0.39 5.47
CA ASN A 11 13.98 1.28 4.71
C ASN A 11 14.84 2.17 5.62
N THR A 12 14.33 2.56 6.79
CA THR A 12 14.99 3.55 7.65
C THR A 12 15.65 2.95 8.89
N GLY A 13 15.33 1.70 9.25
CA GLY A 13 15.71 1.05 10.51
C GLY A 13 15.10 1.70 11.76
N ASN A 14 14.12 2.60 11.60
CA ASN A 14 13.52 3.35 12.71
C ASN A 14 12.19 2.69 13.09
N PRO A 15 12.05 2.11 14.30
CA PRO A 15 10.82 1.45 14.73
C PRO A 15 9.64 2.41 14.94
N VAL A 16 9.86 3.73 14.95
CA VAL A 16 8.78 4.73 15.00
C VAL A 16 8.08 4.87 13.64
N HIS A 17 8.74 4.52 12.54
CA HIS A 17 8.10 4.54 11.24
C HIS A 17 7.25 3.26 11.07
N PRO A 18 6.08 3.34 10.42
CA PRO A 18 5.27 2.17 10.14
C PRO A 18 6.06 1.11 9.37
N SER A 19 5.89 -0.15 9.75
CA SER A 19 6.38 -1.30 8.99
C SER A 19 5.57 -1.50 7.71
N ILE A 20 6.16 -2.21 6.74
CA ILE A 20 5.43 -2.61 5.54
C ILE A 20 4.24 -3.52 5.90
N GLU A 21 4.36 -4.34 6.94
CA GLU A 21 3.28 -5.22 7.38
C GLU A 21 2.10 -4.45 7.98
N GLU A 22 2.33 -3.34 8.69
CA GLU A 22 1.25 -2.45 9.14
C GLU A 22 0.50 -1.82 7.96
N VAL A 23 1.21 -1.41 6.91
CA VAL A 23 0.57 -0.91 5.68
C VAL A 23 -0.24 -2.01 4.99
N VAL A 24 0.27 -3.24 4.95
CA VAL A 24 -0.44 -4.41 4.40
C VAL A 24 -1.71 -4.68 5.20
N SER A 25 -1.64 -4.73 6.53
CA SER A 25 -2.80 -4.96 7.39
C SER A 25 -3.88 -3.91 7.13
N LEU A 26 -3.50 -2.63 7.19
CA LEU A 26 -4.43 -1.53 6.95
C LEU A 26 -5.08 -1.61 5.56
N ALA A 27 -4.31 -1.94 4.53
CA ALA A 27 -4.83 -2.07 3.17
C ALA A 27 -5.89 -3.18 3.05
N LEU A 28 -5.69 -4.31 3.72
CA LEU A 28 -6.64 -5.44 3.70
C LEU A 28 -7.87 -5.15 4.56
N ASP A 29 -7.70 -4.52 5.71
CA ASP A 29 -8.81 -4.08 6.55
C ASP A 29 -9.70 -3.08 5.78
N ARG A 30 -9.09 -2.11 5.10
CA ARG A 30 -9.80 -1.14 4.24
C ARG A 30 -10.42 -1.78 3.00
N ALA A 31 -9.84 -2.85 2.46
CA ALA A 31 -10.44 -3.57 1.35
C ALA A 31 -11.71 -4.34 1.79
N ALA A 32 -11.66 -4.93 2.99
CA ALA A 32 -12.78 -5.67 3.58
C ALA A 32 -13.89 -4.75 4.09
N ASP A 33 -13.53 -3.64 4.73
CA ASP A 33 -14.44 -2.60 5.23
C ASP A 33 -14.00 -1.20 4.73
N PRO A 34 -14.36 -0.84 3.48
CA PRO A 34 -13.98 0.44 2.89
C PRO A 34 -14.57 1.63 3.63
N ARG A 35 -13.83 2.73 3.67
CA ARG A 35 -14.34 4.01 4.18
C ARG A 35 -15.60 4.44 3.43
N PRO A 36 -16.46 5.25 4.08
CA PRO A 36 -17.61 5.87 3.45
C PRO A 36 -17.25 6.56 2.12
N SER A 37 -18.14 6.52 1.14
CA SER A 37 -17.85 6.98 -0.22
C SER A 37 -17.55 8.47 -0.36
N ASP A 38 -17.94 9.27 0.63
CA ASP A 38 -17.68 10.71 0.74
C ASP A 38 -16.33 11.03 1.41
N HIS A 39 -15.66 10.04 1.99
CA HIS A 39 -14.29 10.19 2.46
C HIS A 39 -13.35 10.42 1.27
N GLN A 40 -12.48 11.43 1.38
CA GLN A 40 -11.57 11.85 0.30
C GLN A 40 -10.71 10.69 -0.25
N ASP A 41 -10.30 9.78 0.64
CA ASP A 41 -9.42 8.64 0.34
C ASP A 41 -10.17 7.32 0.10
N SER A 42 -11.50 7.30 0.10
CA SER A 42 -12.30 6.06 -0.07
C SER A 42 -12.07 5.35 -1.41
N HIS A 43 -11.56 6.06 -2.41
CA HIS A 43 -11.22 5.49 -3.71
C HIS A 43 -10.02 4.53 -3.61
N PHE A 44 -9.07 4.74 -2.71
CA PHE A 44 -7.96 3.81 -2.47
C PHE A 44 -8.47 2.47 -1.95
N ASP A 45 -9.46 2.49 -1.06
CA ASP A 45 -10.04 1.27 -0.49
C ASP A 45 -10.73 0.43 -1.57
N LYS A 46 -11.42 1.10 -2.51
CA LYS A 46 -12.03 0.45 -3.68
C LYS A 46 -11.00 -0.15 -4.63
N TYR A 47 -9.86 0.52 -4.80
CA TYR A 47 -8.76 0.01 -5.60
C TYR A 47 -8.18 -1.28 -5.04
N VAL A 48 -7.88 -1.29 -3.74
CA VAL A 48 -7.36 -2.49 -3.09
C VAL A 48 -8.40 -3.60 -3.10
N ARG A 49 -9.66 -3.30 -2.78
CA ARG A 49 -10.75 -4.28 -2.87
C ARG A 49 -10.85 -4.91 -4.25
N GLY A 50 -10.84 -4.10 -5.31
CA GLY A 50 -10.88 -4.62 -6.68
C GLY A 50 -9.66 -5.48 -7.04
N ALA A 51 -8.47 -5.15 -6.52
CA ALA A 51 -7.27 -5.96 -6.71
C ALA A 51 -7.35 -7.30 -5.93
N VAL A 52 -7.90 -7.30 -4.71
CA VAL A 52 -8.15 -8.51 -3.92
C VAL A 52 -9.17 -9.41 -4.62
N GLU A 53 -10.27 -8.84 -5.12
CA GLU A 53 -11.30 -9.58 -5.88
C GLU A 53 -10.72 -10.19 -7.17
N TYR A 54 -9.76 -9.50 -7.81
CA TYR A 54 -9.15 -9.92 -9.06
C TYR A 54 -8.08 -11.02 -8.88
N ALA A 55 -7.11 -10.79 -8.00
CA ALA A 55 -5.89 -11.60 -7.90
C ALA A 55 -5.65 -12.18 -6.49
N GLY A 56 -6.55 -11.92 -5.55
CA GLY A 56 -6.43 -12.36 -4.17
C GLY A 56 -5.49 -11.49 -3.32
N GLU A 57 -5.60 -11.67 -2.01
CA GLU A 57 -4.79 -10.90 -1.05
C GLU A 57 -3.28 -11.15 -1.22
N ALA A 58 -2.87 -12.35 -1.62
CA ALA A 58 -1.44 -12.69 -1.74
C ALA A 58 -0.74 -11.78 -2.76
N ALA A 59 -1.37 -11.54 -3.92
CA ALA A 59 -0.86 -10.62 -4.94
C ALA A 59 -0.82 -9.18 -4.43
N VAL A 60 -1.86 -8.73 -3.72
CA VAL A 60 -1.89 -7.39 -3.12
C VAL A 60 -0.78 -7.19 -2.09
N LYS A 61 -0.58 -8.17 -1.19
CA LYS A 61 0.50 -8.17 -0.19
C LYS A 61 1.86 -8.02 -0.86
N GLU A 62 2.11 -8.78 -1.92
CA GLU A 62 3.37 -8.72 -2.67
C GLU A 62 3.56 -7.37 -3.38
N ALA A 63 2.51 -6.86 -4.03
CA ALA A 63 2.55 -5.57 -4.72
C ALA A 63 2.86 -4.41 -3.78
N ILE A 64 2.31 -4.42 -2.55
CA ILE A 64 2.60 -3.43 -1.51
C ILE A 64 4.06 -3.53 -1.06
N ARG A 65 4.55 -4.74 -0.76
CA ARG A 65 5.95 -4.96 -0.35
C ARG A 65 6.92 -4.45 -1.39
N LEU A 66 6.72 -4.83 -2.65
CA LEU A 66 7.55 -4.38 -3.77
C LEU A 66 7.45 -2.87 -3.97
N SER A 67 6.25 -2.29 -3.88
CA SER A 67 6.03 -0.84 -4.07
C SER A 67 6.70 0.02 -3.01
N LEU A 68 6.79 -0.46 -1.76
CA LEU A 68 7.40 0.27 -0.65
C LEU A 68 8.89 -0.04 -0.47
N THR A 69 9.40 -1.07 -1.15
CA THR A 69 10.83 -1.40 -1.19
C THR A 69 11.58 -0.43 -2.10
N LYS A 70 12.80 -0.06 -1.71
CA LYS A 70 13.67 0.81 -2.50
C LYS A 70 13.90 0.26 -3.91
N GLY A 71 13.51 1.04 -4.92
CA GLY A 71 13.99 0.87 -6.30
C GLY A 71 13.02 0.19 -7.28
N VAL A 72 11.81 -0.17 -6.85
CA VAL A 72 10.78 -0.76 -7.72
C VAL A 72 9.68 0.26 -8.00
N THR A 73 9.30 0.43 -9.27
CA THR A 73 8.14 1.27 -9.62
C THR A 73 6.84 0.50 -9.38
N HIS A 74 5.72 1.18 -9.12
CA HIS A 74 4.41 0.50 -8.93
C HIS A 74 4.01 -0.37 -10.13
N ARG A 75 4.41 0.03 -11.35
CA ARG A 75 4.20 -0.78 -12.55
C ARG A 75 4.99 -2.09 -12.50
N MET A 76 6.25 -2.04 -12.08
CA MET A 76 7.10 -3.24 -11.97
C MET A 76 6.62 -4.15 -10.83
N ALA A 77 6.30 -3.57 -9.67
CA ALA A 77 5.68 -4.29 -8.56
C ALA A 77 4.37 -4.95 -9.00
N GLY A 78 3.57 -4.24 -9.79
CA GLY A 78 2.34 -4.74 -10.37
C GLY A 78 2.53 -5.91 -11.30
N ARG A 79 3.50 -5.81 -12.21
CA ARG A 79 3.83 -6.87 -13.15
C ARG A 79 4.24 -8.15 -12.44
N GLU A 80 5.06 -8.03 -11.40
CA GLU A 80 5.53 -9.16 -10.59
C GLU A 80 4.37 -9.82 -9.83
N ALA A 81 3.47 -9.02 -9.25
CA ALA A 81 2.41 -9.50 -8.38
C ALA A 81 1.12 -9.94 -9.09
N PHE A 82 0.74 -9.26 -10.17
CA PHE A 82 -0.53 -9.46 -10.89
C PHE A 82 -0.35 -10.04 -12.30
N GLY A 83 0.87 -10.04 -12.85
CA GLY A 83 1.16 -10.45 -14.23
C GLY A 83 1.26 -9.29 -15.23
N ASP A 84 1.70 -9.63 -16.45
CA ASP A 84 2.12 -8.66 -17.49
C ASP A 84 0.99 -7.77 -18.01
N ASP A 85 -0.22 -8.31 -18.10
CA ASP A 85 -1.38 -7.63 -18.70
C ASP A 85 -2.13 -6.72 -17.71
N ASP A 86 -1.86 -6.86 -16.39
CA ASP A 86 -2.68 -6.29 -15.32
C ASP A 86 -1.96 -5.26 -14.45
N TYR A 87 -0.95 -4.61 -15.01
CA TYR A 87 -0.13 -3.61 -14.31
C TYR A 87 -0.94 -2.44 -13.72
N VAL A 88 -2.18 -2.21 -14.19
CA VAL A 88 -3.09 -1.17 -13.68
C VAL A 88 -3.44 -1.44 -12.20
N TYR A 89 -3.70 -2.70 -11.83
CA TYR A 89 -3.95 -3.06 -10.43
C TYR A 89 -2.73 -2.77 -9.56
N GLY A 90 -1.52 -3.01 -10.07
CA GLY A 90 -0.28 -2.65 -9.38
C GLY A 90 -0.08 -1.15 -9.18
N ILE A 91 -0.42 -0.33 -10.16
CA ILE A 91 -0.39 1.13 -10.01
C ILE A 91 -1.39 1.55 -8.93
N HIS A 92 -2.62 1.05 -8.98
CA HIS A 92 -3.66 1.40 -8.02
C HIS A 92 -3.28 0.99 -6.58
N VAL A 93 -2.80 -0.24 -6.39
CA VAL A 93 -2.35 -0.75 -5.08
C VAL A 93 -1.12 0.02 -4.59
N GLY A 94 -0.18 0.33 -5.47
CA GLY A 94 1.01 1.12 -5.11
C GLY A 94 0.67 2.53 -4.63
N VAL A 95 -0.24 3.22 -5.32
CA VAL A 95 -0.71 4.55 -4.90
C VAL A 95 -1.49 4.47 -3.59
N ALA A 96 -2.36 3.47 -3.42
CA ALA A 96 -3.10 3.24 -2.18
C ALA A 96 -2.14 2.97 -1.00
N ALA A 97 -1.09 2.17 -1.20
CA ALA A 97 -0.07 1.90 -0.19
C ALA A 97 0.61 3.16 0.33
N ILE A 98 0.89 4.14 -0.54
CA ILE A 98 1.45 5.43 -0.13
C ILE A 98 0.45 6.22 0.70
N ALA A 99 -0.83 6.20 0.33
CA ALA A 99 -1.88 6.88 1.09
C ALA A 99 -2.03 6.28 2.50
N TYR A 100 -2.06 4.95 2.61
CA TYR A 100 -2.08 4.26 3.90
C TYR A 100 -0.82 4.50 4.73
N LEU A 101 0.36 4.52 4.10
CA LEU A 101 1.59 4.89 4.78
C LEU A 101 1.54 6.33 5.32
N ARG A 102 0.92 7.27 4.60
CA ARG A 102 0.72 8.64 5.10
C ARG A 102 -0.27 8.69 6.24
N GLU A 103 -1.36 7.91 6.18
CA GLU A 103 -2.34 7.75 7.26
C GLU A 103 -1.64 7.29 8.54
N LEU A 104 -0.88 6.19 8.46
CA LEU A 104 -0.12 5.64 9.59
C LEU A 104 0.97 6.57 10.12
N ASN A 105 1.58 7.40 9.26
CA ASN A 105 2.55 8.41 9.70
C ASN A 105 1.90 9.68 10.27
N SER A 106 0.63 9.94 9.95
CA SER A 106 -0.10 11.14 10.40
C SER A 106 -0.89 10.89 11.68
N ASP A 107 -1.13 9.62 12.02
CA ASP A 107 -1.72 9.26 13.30
C ASP A 107 -0.66 9.42 14.40
N PRO A 108 -0.79 10.40 15.32
CA PRO A 108 0.09 10.45 16.46
C PRO A 108 -0.15 9.16 17.25
N GLN A 109 0.88 8.33 17.43
CA GLN A 109 0.89 7.32 18.47
C GLN A 109 0.66 8.03 19.82
N ILE A 110 -0.60 8.19 20.21
CA ILE A 110 -0.97 8.57 21.57
C ILE A 110 -0.97 7.28 22.36
N ASP A 111 0.19 6.98 22.95
CA ASP A 111 0.31 5.97 23.98
C ASP A 111 -0.17 6.60 25.32
N PRO A 112 -1.13 5.99 26.05
CA PRO A 112 -1.60 6.48 27.36
C PRO A 112 -0.58 6.36 28.50
#